data_AF-W1PRQ8-F1
#
_entry.id   AF-W1PRQ8-F1
#
_cell.length_a   1.000
_cell.length_b   1.000
_cell.length_c   1.000
_cell.angle_alpha   90.00
_cell.angle_beta   90.00
_cell.angle_gamma   90.00
#
_symmetry.space_group_name_H-M   'P 1'
#
loop_
_entity.id
_entity.type
_entity.pdbx_description
1 polymer ?
#
loop_
_entity_poly.entity_id
_entity_poly.type
_entity_poly.pdbx_seq_one_letter_code
_entity_poly.pdbx_strand_id
1 'polypeptide(L)'
;MNDLGRLINRKIGVTWGRWARTQNLSFPKSKPQNHRSCQGPNTTSTHLSAIFRPNTNLRSTNLTSEQTIFRANPNPRSTNLTPRKHHLQSKPYPPISPQNTPYSDKALTLGHHHPLQNIIVMRHGDRLDALKRSWKQTAQRPWDPPLTVAGTFNSLWSGGILRKEGFQIHRVLVSPFLRCIQTASVVIAALCASEEGLHVFMTKLGALEIHPSEFMERLAEFTSKNVVFDPTKINVSIEYGLCEALCGLSIKPEVIPKDGNWFADVSELETLLPQGIVDRFVECVYPKLPQWEEKQKVWCRRLKSVIRSLADKFPNENLLLITHAAMAAFSKKPVIVDKVAYCSHACLQRSATSPSDLEAPNKEISGCYLLH
;
A
#
# COMPACT_ATOMS: atom_id res chain seq x y z
N MET A 1 -23.63 -6.04 0.29
CA MET A 1 -22.95 -4.94 -0.45
C MET A 1 -22.37 -5.49 -1.76
N ASN A 2 -23.11 -6.31 -2.52
CA ASN A 2 -22.49 -7.38 -3.33
C ASN A 2 -22.64 -7.28 -4.86
N ASP A 3 -23.42 -6.34 -5.42
CA ASP A 3 -23.62 -6.26 -6.89
C ASP A 3 -23.03 -5.00 -7.52
N LEU A 4 -23.12 -3.83 -6.86
CA LEU A 4 -22.57 -2.60 -7.39
C LEU A 4 -21.03 -2.64 -7.44
N GLY A 5 -20.37 -3.17 -6.40
CA GLY A 5 -18.91 -3.34 -6.38
C GLY A 5 -18.41 -4.35 -7.42
N ARG A 6 -19.15 -5.43 -7.69
CA ARG A 6 -18.80 -6.40 -8.75
C ARG A 6 -19.03 -5.84 -10.15
N LEU A 7 -20.10 -5.07 -10.35
CA LEU A 7 -20.41 -4.43 -11.63
C LEU A 7 -19.43 -3.30 -11.96
N ILE A 8 -19.06 -2.50 -10.95
CA ILE A 8 -17.99 -1.51 -11.05
C ILE A 8 -16.67 -2.21 -11.35
N ASN A 9 -16.31 -3.28 -10.65
CA ASN A 9 -15.10 -4.07 -10.93
C ASN A 9 -15.11 -4.67 -12.35
N ARG A 10 -16.24 -5.20 -12.84
CA ARG A 10 -16.35 -5.68 -14.23
C ARG A 10 -16.22 -4.55 -15.24
N LYS A 11 -16.92 -3.42 -15.07
CA LYS A 11 -16.87 -2.30 -16.03
C LYS A 11 -15.53 -1.58 -16.00
N ILE A 12 -15.04 -1.21 -14.82
CA ILE A 12 -13.70 -0.61 -14.63
C ILE A 12 -12.65 -1.63 -15.08
N GLY A 13 -12.63 -2.85 -14.57
CA GLY A 13 -11.62 -3.85 -14.91
C GLY A 13 -11.57 -4.17 -16.42
N VAL A 14 -12.72 -4.19 -17.11
CA VAL A 14 -12.77 -4.34 -18.57
C VAL A 14 -12.26 -3.10 -19.29
N THR A 15 -12.68 -1.89 -18.90
CA THR A 15 -12.25 -0.63 -19.53
C THR A 15 -10.77 -0.36 -19.30
N TRP A 16 -10.29 -0.54 -18.07
CA TRP A 16 -8.89 -0.36 -17.68
C TRP A 16 -8.01 -1.48 -18.24
N GLY A 17 -8.51 -2.72 -18.27
CA GLY A 17 -7.84 -3.82 -18.95
C GLY A 17 -7.76 -3.61 -20.46
N ARG A 18 -8.77 -3.01 -21.10
CA ARG A 18 -8.77 -2.66 -22.52
C ARG A 18 -7.83 -1.50 -22.81
N TRP A 19 -7.83 -0.47 -21.97
CA TRP A 19 -6.92 0.67 -22.07
C TRP A 19 -5.45 0.26 -21.87
N ALA A 20 -5.17 -0.61 -20.90
CA ALA A 20 -3.82 -1.15 -20.66
C ALA A 20 -3.30 -1.96 -21.86
N ARG A 21 -4.20 -2.64 -22.60
CA ARG A 21 -3.86 -3.34 -23.86
C ARG A 21 -3.59 -2.38 -25.03
N THR A 22 -4.14 -1.16 -25.00
CA THR A 22 -3.99 -0.16 -26.07
C THR A 22 -2.78 0.76 -25.93
N GLN A 23 -2.01 0.70 -24.83
CA GLN A 23 -0.73 1.42 -24.65
C GLN A 23 0.43 0.87 -25.53
N ASN A 24 0.10 0.29 -26.68
CA ASN A 24 1.02 -0.16 -27.74
C ASN A 24 1.20 0.94 -28.80
N LEU A 25 1.76 2.09 -28.44
CA LEU A 25 2.25 3.12 -29.37
C LEU A 25 3.36 3.89 -28.61
N SER A 26 4.58 4.19 -29.06
CA SER A 26 5.37 3.92 -30.26
C SER A 26 6.74 4.57 -29.96
N PHE A 27 7.87 3.84 -30.03
CA PHE A 27 9.20 4.46 -30.06
C PHE A 27 9.66 4.62 -31.52
N PRO A 28 10.45 5.67 -31.84
CA PRO A 28 10.87 5.94 -33.22
C PRO A 28 11.63 4.74 -33.79
N LYS A 29 11.22 4.32 -35.00
CA LYS A 29 11.91 3.29 -35.77
C LYS A 29 13.35 3.75 -36.04
N SER A 30 14.33 3.17 -35.35
CA SER A 30 15.71 3.21 -35.82
C SER A 30 15.80 2.39 -37.11
N LYS A 31 16.12 3.05 -38.22
CA LYS A 31 16.43 2.40 -39.50
C LYS A 31 17.63 1.44 -39.31
N PRO A 32 17.69 0.30 -40.02
CA PRO A 32 18.82 -0.60 -39.96
C PRO A 32 20.03 0.04 -40.66
N GLN A 33 21.16 0.17 -39.97
CA GLN A 33 22.45 0.46 -40.61
C GLN A 33 23.20 -0.85 -40.82
N ASN A 34 23.40 -1.18 -42.10
CA ASN A 34 24.33 -2.21 -42.55
C ASN A 34 25.77 -1.75 -42.33
N HIS A 35 26.62 -2.69 -41.93
CA HIS A 35 28.08 -2.55 -41.92
C HIS A 35 28.64 -2.22 -43.31
N ARG A 36 29.54 -1.24 -43.39
CA ARG A 36 30.83 -1.33 -44.12
C ARG A 36 31.78 -0.17 -43.79
N SER A 37 32.93 -0.58 -43.28
CA SER A 37 34.30 -0.03 -43.29
C SER A 37 34.67 1.27 -44.05
N CYS A 38 35.61 1.99 -43.42
CA CYS A 38 36.83 2.65 -43.95
C CYS A 38 36.93 4.19 -43.93
N GLN A 39 38.00 4.63 -43.25
CA GLN A 39 38.88 5.80 -43.45
C GLN A 39 38.43 7.21 -42.98
N GLY A 40 39.27 7.84 -42.14
CA GLY A 40 39.30 9.30 -41.88
C GLY A 40 40.08 10.06 -42.97
N PRO A 41 40.61 11.29 -42.75
CA PRO A 41 40.64 12.13 -41.54
C PRO A 41 40.24 13.62 -41.77
N ASN A 42 40.48 14.48 -40.74
CA ASN A 42 40.59 15.96 -40.73
C ASN A 42 39.24 16.76 -40.78
N THR A 43 39.00 17.89 -40.09
CA THR A 43 39.78 18.89 -39.33
C THR A 43 38.82 19.90 -38.65
N THR A 44 39.28 20.57 -37.57
CA THR A 44 38.98 21.96 -37.09
C THR A 44 37.54 22.37 -36.72
N SER A 45 37.27 22.67 -35.43
CA SER A 45 37.29 24.02 -34.79
C SER A 45 36.01 24.85 -35.00
N THR A 46 35.25 25.13 -33.94
CA THR A 46 35.17 26.48 -33.30
C THR A 46 34.16 26.51 -32.14
N HIS A 47 34.53 27.28 -31.13
CA HIS A 47 33.72 27.79 -30.01
C HIS A 47 32.42 28.46 -30.45
N LEU A 48 31.41 28.49 -29.57
CA LEU A 48 30.72 29.74 -29.20
C LEU A 48 29.90 29.59 -27.91
N SER A 49 30.30 30.37 -26.92
CA SER A 49 29.59 30.74 -25.69
C SER A 49 28.51 31.78 -25.97
N ALA A 50 27.38 31.74 -25.27
CA ALA A 50 26.57 32.94 -25.01
C ALA A 50 25.83 32.85 -23.66
N ILE A 51 26.24 33.74 -22.78
CA ILE A 51 25.58 34.20 -21.57
C ILE A 51 24.55 35.25 -21.98
N PHE A 52 23.34 35.29 -21.40
CA PHE A 52 22.73 36.54 -20.93
C PHE A 52 21.66 36.27 -19.87
N ARG A 53 21.64 37.19 -18.90
CA ARG A 53 21.00 37.17 -17.58
C ARG A 53 19.70 38.03 -17.59
N PRO A 54 19.01 38.21 -16.45
CA PRO A 54 17.55 38.24 -16.33
C PRO A 54 16.94 39.64 -16.40
N ASN A 55 15.61 39.71 -16.42
CA ASN A 55 14.88 40.97 -16.20
C ASN A 55 14.02 40.87 -14.94
N THR A 56 14.44 41.60 -13.91
CA THR A 56 13.64 42.05 -12.77
C THR A 56 12.91 43.33 -13.15
N ASN A 57 11.65 43.50 -12.72
CA ASN A 57 11.23 44.82 -12.25
C ASN A 57 10.06 44.74 -11.26
N LEU A 58 10.31 45.42 -10.15
CA LEU A 58 9.46 45.83 -9.03
C LEU A 58 8.21 46.61 -9.45
N ARG A 59 7.12 46.49 -8.68
CA ARG A 59 6.65 47.64 -7.86
C ARG A 59 5.61 47.23 -6.81
N SER A 60 5.90 47.69 -5.60
CA SER A 60 5.08 47.74 -4.39
C SER A 60 4.08 48.89 -4.41
N THR A 61 2.95 48.75 -3.73
CA THR A 61 2.34 49.79 -2.89
C THR A 61 1.52 49.16 -1.77
N ASN A 62 1.84 49.56 -0.52
CA ASN A 62 1.11 49.31 0.72
C ASN A 62 -0.24 50.04 0.74
N LEU A 63 -1.16 49.61 1.62
CA LEU A 63 -1.81 50.46 2.64
C LEU A 63 -2.83 49.68 3.51
N THR A 64 -2.65 49.80 4.84
CA THR A 64 -3.64 49.93 5.96
C THR A 64 -4.72 48.84 6.15
N SER A 65 -4.65 48.02 7.20
CA SER A 65 -5.00 48.26 8.62
C SER A 65 -6.51 48.36 8.89
N GLU A 66 -7.07 47.35 9.57
CA GLU A 66 -8.09 47.58 10.60
C GLU A 66 -8.14 46.40 11.60
N GLN A 67 -7.89 46.74 12.86
CA GLN A 67 -8.06 45.93 14.05
C GLN A 67 -9.49 46.13 14.54
N THR A 68 -10.21 45.05 14.88
CA THR A 68 -11.38 45.17 15.77
C THR A 68 -11.25 44.21 16.94
N ILE A 69 -11.16 44.86 18.08
CA ILE A 69 -11.09 44.38 19.45
C ILE A 69 -12.49 43.94 19.89
N PHE A 70 -12.61 42.82 20.60
CA PHE A 70 -13.67 42.66 21.61
C PHE A 70 -13.06 42.25 22.94
N ARG A 71 -13.19 43.16 23.90
CA ARG A 71 -12.78 43.04 25.31
C ARG A 71 -13.77 42.19 26.10
N ALA A 72 -13.23 41.53 27.12
CA ALA A 72 -13.95 40.78 28.14
C ALA A 72 -14.36 41.62 29.37
N ASN A 73 -15.29 41.04 30.15
CA ASN A 73 -15.58 41.17 31.60
C ASN A 73 -16.42 42.37 32.12
N PRO A 74 -17.06 42.33 33.33
CA PRO A 74 -17.03 41.29 34.41
C PRO A 74 -18.33 40.98 35.22
N ASN A 75 -18.45 39.71 35.68
CA ASN A 75 -18.73 39.22 37.07
C ASN A 75 -20.10 39.50 37.78
N PRO A 76 -20.39 38.96 39.01
CA PRO A 76 -21.30 37.82 39.21
C PRO A 76 -22.46 38.09 40.21
N ARG A 77 -23.45 37.18 40.30
CA ARG A 77 -24.37 37.11 41.45
C ARG A 77 -24.50 35.68 41.96
N SER A 78 -24.13 35.50 43.24
CA SER A 78 -24.34 34.31 44.04
C SER A 78 -25.81 34.21 44.47
N THR A 79 -26.38 33.01 44.40
CA THR A 79 -27.45 32.60 45.31
C THR A 79 -27.17 31.19 45.81
N ASN A 80 -27.09 31.08 47.13
CA ASN A 80 -26.95 29.84 47.88
C ASN A 80 -28.23 29.02 47.77
N LEU A 81 -28.13 27.78 47.28
CA LEU A 81 -29.16 26.75 47.48
C LEU A 81 -28.48 25.43 47.87
N THR A 82 -28.88 24.94 49.05
CA THR A 82 -28.49 23.68 49.70
C THR A 82 -28.69 22.44 48.81
N PRO A 83 -27.81 21.43 48.83
CA PRO A 83 -27.98 20.25 48.00
C PRO A 83 -28.98 19.24 48.60
N ARG A 84 -30.12 19.04 47.93
CA ARG A 84 -30.95 17.85 48.08
C ARG A 84 -30.24 16.65 47.45
N LYS A 85 -29.96 15.62 48.24
CA LYS A 85 -29.48 14.31 47.75
C LYS A 85 -30.57 13.66 46.89
N HIS A 86 -30.44 13.75 45.56
CA HIS A 86 -31.13 12.85 44.64
C HIS A 86 -30.17 11.72 44.24
N HIS A 87 -30.55 10.51 44.60
CA HIS A 87 -29.89 9.27 44.24
C HIS A 87 -30.13 9.02 42.74
N LEU A 88 -29.24 9.54 41.88
CA LEU A 88 -29.21 9.22 40.45
C LEU A 88 -28.43 7.92 40.27
N GLN A 89 -29.15 6.80 40.16
CA GLN A 89 -28.62 5.59 39.55
C GLN A 89 -28.21 5.93 38.10
N SER A 90 -26.90 5.90 37.83
CA SER A 90 -26.36 6.02 36.49
C SER A 90 -26.85 4.84 35.64
N LYS A 91 -27.74 5.12 34.68
CA LYS A 91 -28.07 4.15 33.63
C LYS A 91 -26.79 3.86 32.83
N PRO A 92 -26.46 2.60 32.53
CA PRO A 92 -25.35 2.28 31.66
C PRO A 92 -25.62 2.86 30.26
N TYR A 93 -24.61 3.54 29.71
CA TYR A 93 -24.65 4.03 28.34
C TYR A 93 -24.94 2.85 27.38
N PRO A 94 -25.78 3.05 26.34
CA PRO A 94 -25.99 2.03 25.33
C PRO A 94 -24.66 1.76 24.61
N PRO A 95 -24.39 0.51 24.17
CA PRO A 95 -23.17 0.18 23.45
C PRO A 95 -23.09 1.01 22.17
N ILE A 96 -21.94 1.65 21.97
CA ILE A 96 -21.62 2.43 20.77
C ILE A 96 -21.76 1.50 19.56
N SER A 97 -22.66 1.85 18.64
CA SER A 97 -22.83 1.13 17.38
C SER A 97 -21.51 1.18 16.58
N PRO A 98 -20.94 0.05 16.12
CA PRO A 98 -19.66 -0.01 15.38
C PRO A 98 -19.62 0.73 14.04
N GLN A 99 -20.70 1.39 13.64
CA GLN A 99 -20.87 1.94 12.29
C GLN A 99 -20.50 3.42 12.15
N ASN A 100 -20.26 4.15 13.25
CA ASN A 100 -19.96 5.59 13.21
C ASN A 100 -18.62 5.99 13.88
N THR A 101 -17.76 5.02 14.21
CA THR A 101 -16.41 5.31 14.73
C THR A 101 -15.44 5.57 13.57
N PRO A 102 -14.72 6.72 13.55
CA PRO A 102 -13.64 6.95 12.60
C PRO A 102 -12.69 5.75 12.55
N TYR A 103 -12.18 5.42 11.37
CA TYR A 103 -11.25 4.28 11.20
C TYR A 103 -10.07 4.32 12.19
N SER A 104 -9.62 5.52 12.55
CA SER A 104 -8.51 5.72 13.50
C SER A 104 -8.81 5.39 14.95
N ASP A 105 -10.07 5.22 15.30
CA ASP A 105 -10.52 5.09 16.70
C ASP A 105 -10.98 3.65 16.99
N LYS A 106 -10.77 2.75 16.02
CA LYS A 106 -11.10 1.32 16.13
C LYS A 106 -9.97 0.58 16.86
N ALA A 107 -10.07 0.52 18.18
CA ALA A 107 -9.19 -0.27 19.04
C ALA A 107 -9.21 -1.79 18.67
N LEU A 108 -8.31 -2.57 19.29
CA LEU A 108 -8.34 -4.03 19.25
C LEU A 108 -9.76 -4.54 19.55
N THR A 109 -10.24 -5.50 18.75
CA THR A 109 -11.54 -6.12 19.00
C THR A 109 -11.46 -6.86 20.34
N LEU A 110 -12.29 -6.46 21.30
CA LEU A 110 -12.45 -7.19 22.56
C LEU A 110 -13.11 -8.55 22.24
N GLY A 111 -12.33 -9.63 22.25
CA GLY A 111 -12.86 -10.99 22.31
C GLY A 111 -13.43 -11.24 23.70
N HIS A 112 -14.38 -12.17 23.82
CA HIS A 112 -15.21 -12.37 25.02
C HIS A 112 -14.44 -12.47 26.35
N HIS A 113 -13.13 -12.76 26.38
CA HIS A 113 -12.27 -12.63 27.57
C HIS A 113 -10.80 -12.18 27.32
N HIS A 114 -10.35 -11.91 26.08
CA HIS A 114 -8.98 -11.49 25.73
C HIS A 114 -8.95 -10.58 24.48
N PRO A 115 -7.99 -9.64 24.37
CA PRO A 115 -7.85 -8.82 23.16
C PRO A 115 -7.47 -9.69 21.95
N LEU A 116 -8.22 -9.53 20.85
CA LEU A 116 -7.96 -10.24 19.60
C LEU A 116 -7.02 -9.43 18.70
N GLN A 117 -6.02 -10.10 18.16
CA GLN A 117 -5.13 -9.56 17.14
C GLN A 117 -5.59 -10.03 15.76
N ASN A 118 -5.72 -9.10 14.83
CA ASN A 118 -6.06 -9.37 13.44
C ASN A 118 -4.80 -9.24 12.57
N ILE A 119 -4.57 -10.21 11.69
CA ILE A 119 -3.42 -10.24 10.78
C ILE A 119 -3.95 -10.47 9.37
N ILE A 120 -3.79 -9.45 8.52
CA ILE A 120 -4.13 -9.55 7.11
C ILE A 120 -2.84 -9.86 6.35
N VAL A 121 -2.85 -10.93 5.56
CA VAL A 121 -1.78 -11.22 4.61
C VAL A 121 -2.32 -10.90 3.23
N MET A 122 -1.64 -10.04 2.47
CA MET A 122 -2.11 -9.53 1.19
C MET A 122 -1.03 -9.69 0.12
N ARG A 123 -1.43 -10.15 -1.07
CA ARG A 123 -0.53 -10.18 -2.22
C ARG A 123 -0.45 -8.81 -2.88
N HIS A 124 0.74 -8.45 -3.36
CA HIS A 124 0.93 -7.26 -4.18
C HIS A 124 -0.01 -7.17 -5.40
N GLY A 125 -0.12 -5.98 -5.98
CA GLY A 125 -0.92 -5.70 -7.18
C GLY A 125 -0.33 -6.24 -8.48
N ASP A 126 -1.05 -6.04 -9.59
CA ASP A 126 -0.71 -6.51 -10.92
C ASP A 126 0.65 -5.99 -11.41
N ARG A 127 1.52 -6.92 -11.84
CA ARG A 127 2.90 -6.64 -12.27
C ARG A 127 3.00 -6.23 -13.73
N LEU A 128 3.91 -5.30 -14.04
CA LEU A 128 4.17 -4.84 -15.40
C LEU A 128 4.69 -5.96 -16.31
N ASP A 129 5.53 -6.85 -15.81
CA ASP A 129 6.09 -7.94 -16.60
C ASP A 129 5.06 -9.02 -16.99
N ALA A 130 3.99 -9.15 -16.21
CA ALA A 130 2.86 -10.03 -16.53
C ALA A 130 1.99 -9.44 -17.66
N LEU A 131 1.88 -8.11 -17.73
CA LEU A 131 1.17 -7.39 -18.78
C LEU A 131 1.99 -7.29 -20.07
N LYS A 132 3.26 -6.88 -19.96
CA LYS A 132 4.16 -6.60 -21.09
C LYS A 132 5.38 -7.51 -21.01
N ARG A 133 5.31 -8.67 -21.69
CA ARG A 133 6.41 -9.66 -21.69
C ARG A 133 7.75 -9.10 -22.17
N SER A 134 7.74 -8.18 -23.14
CA SER A 134 8.96 -7.54 -23.67
C SER A 134 9.63 -6.57 -22.70
N TRP A 135 8.95 -6.13 -21.63
CA TRP A 135 9.53 -5.22 -20.63
C TRP A 135 10.82 -5.79 -20.03
N LYS A 136 10.89 -7.11 -19.83
CA LYS A 136 12.07 -7.79 -19.28
C LYS A 136 13.35 -7.60 -20.10
N GLN A 137 13.22 -7.34 -21.40
CA GLN A 137 14.36 -7.22 -22.32
C GLN A 137 15.12 -5.90 -22.14
N THR A 138 14.43 -4.86 -21.65
CA THR A 138 15.00 -3.52 -21.50
C THR A 138 15.07 -3.06 -20.03
N ALA A 139 14.52 -3.85 -19.10
CA ALA A 139 14.50 -3.52 -17.69
C ALA A 139 15.90 -3.65 -17.08
N GLN A 140 16.25 -2.73 -16.19
CA GLN A 140 17.49 -2.83 -15.39
C GLN A 140 17.42 -3.98 -14.37
N ARG A 141 16.24 -4.24 -13.79
CA ARG A 141 15.98 -5.31 -12.82
C ARG A 141 14.77 -6.17 -13.26
N PRO A 142 14.91 -7.03 -14.28
CA PRO A 142 13.78 -7.81 -14.82
C PRO A 142 13.13 -8.80 -13.84
N TRP A 143 13.81 -9.12 -12.72
CA TRP A 143 13.30 -9.92 -11.61
C TRP A 143 12.42 -9.14 -10.62
N ASP A 144 12.50 -7.81 -10.62
CA ASP A 144 11.75 -6.94 -9.70
C ASP A 144 10.85 -5.93 -10.44
N PRO A 145 9.78 -6.41 -11.09
CA PRO A 145 8.90 -5.56 -11.88
C PRO A 145 8.08 -4.59 -11.02
N PRO A 146 7.82 -3.36 -11.52
CA PRO A 146 6.88 -2.45 -10.89
C PRO A 146 5.43 -2.92 -11.09
N LEU A 147 4.50 -2.26 -10.40
CA LEU A 147 3.08 -2.37 -10.65
C LEU A 147 2.70 -1.77 -12.01
N THR A 148 1.60 -2.29 -12.57
CA THR A 148 0.85 -1.61 -13.64
C THR A 148 -0.08 -0.56 -13.05
N VAL A 149 -0.59 0.34 -13.89
CA VAL A 149 -1.68 1.27 -13.54
C VAL A 149 -2.89 0.54 -12.92
N ALA A 150 -3.28 -0.61 -13.49
CA ALA A 150 -4.35 -1.44 -12.95
C ALA A 150 -3.99 -2.04 -11.57
N GLY A 151 -2.73 -2.45 -11.37
CA GLY A 151 -2.23 -2.94 -10.09
C GLY A 151 -2.26 -1.86 -9.00
N THR A 152 -1.89 -0.64 -9.35
CA THR A 152 -2.01 0.54 -8.48
C THR A 152 -3.47 0.80 -8.09
N PHE A 153 -4.39 0.80 -9.07
CA PHE A 153 -5.84 0.94 -8.80
C PHE A 153 -6.37 -0.18 -7.88
N ASN A 154 -6.03 -1.44 -8.16
CA ASN A 154 -6.45 -2.58 -7.35
C ASN A 154 -5.90 -2.49 -5.91
N SER A 155 -4.70 -1.94 -5.73
CA SER A 155 -4.12 -1.68 -4.41
C SER A 155 -4.92 -0.64 -3.64
N LEU A 156 -5.29 0.47 -4.29
CA LEU A 156 -6.13 1.51 -3.69
C LEU A 156 -7.51 0.96 -3.29
N TRP A 157 -8.14 0.22 -4.20
CA TRP A 157 -9.43 -0.42 -3.95
C TRP A 157 -9.37 -1.37 -2.76
N SER A 158 -8.30 -2.15 -2.66
CA SER A 158 -8.08 -3.07 -1.55
C SER A 158 -7.94 -2.33 -0.22
N GLY A 159 -7.18 -1.24 -0.16
CA GLY A 159 -7.14 -0.42 1.05
C GLY A 159 -8.52 0.10 1.45
N GLY A 160 -9.35 0.52 0.48
CA GLY A 160 -10.75 0.89 0.73
C GLY A 160 -11.64 -0.24 1.25
N ILE A 161 -11.39 -1.50 0.83
CA ILE A 161 -12.04 -2.68 1.41
C ILE A 161 -11.55 -2.90 2.85
N LEU A 162 -10.24 -2.89 3.08
CA LEU A 162 -9.65 -3.19 4.38
C LEU A 162 -10.11 -2.23 5.48
N ARG A 163 -10.39 -0.96 5.15
CA ARG A 163 -11.01 0.01 6.08
C ARG A 163 -12.35 -0.45 6.67
N LYS A 164 -13.06 -1.32 5.95
CA LYS A 164 -14.40 -1.81 6.30
C LYS A 164 -14.38 -3.13 7.04
N GLU A 165 -13.21 -3.72 7.32
CA GLU A 165 -13.09 -4.99 8.05
C GLU A 165 -13.46 -4.87 9.55
N GLY A 166 -13.69 -3.65 10.05
CA GLY A 166 -14.20 -3.42 11.41
C GLY A 166 -13.12 -3.23 12.48
N PHE A 167 -11.84 -3.24 12.10
CA PHE A 167 -10.70 -2.95 12.98
C PHE A 167 -9.69 -2.03 12.29
N GLN A 168 -8.90 -1.28 13.07
CA GLN A 168 -7.79 -0.48 12.56
C GLN A 168 -6.56 -1.36 12.29
N ILE A 169 -5.85 -1.13 11.19
CA ILE A 169 -4.51 -1.67 10.93
C ILE A 169 -3.50 -0.69 11.53
N HIS A 170 -2.67 -1.17 12.44
CA HIS A 170 -1.70 -0.35 13.17
C HIS A 170 -0.31 -0.43 12.53
N ARG A 171 0.00 -1.54 11.86
CA ARG A 171 1.30 -1.73 11.23
C ARG A 171 1.23 -2.46 9.92
N VAL A 172 1.93 -1.90 8.93
CA VAL A 172 2.16 -2.49 7.62
C VAL A 172 3.59 -3.04 7.57
N LEU A 173 3.74 -4.33 7.32
CA LEU A 173 5.03 -4.98 7.13
C LEU A 173 5.09 -5.44 5.68
N VAL A 174 6.10 -4.99 4.95
CA VAL A 174 6.13 -5.11 3.48
C VAL A 174 7.40 -5.79 3.00
N SER A 175 7.24 -6.69 2.02
CA SER A 175 8.36 -7.27 1.30
C SER A 175 9.18 -6.19 0.57
N PRO A 176 10.53 -6.31 0.51
CA PRO A 176 11.39 -5.32 -0.15
C PRO A 176 11.28 -5.28 -1.69
N PHE A 177 10.54 -6.19 -2.33
CA PHE A 177 10.35 -6.14 -3.79
C PHE A 177 9.52 -4.91 -4.18
N LEU A 178 9.92 -4.19 -5.23
CA LEU A 178 9.34 -2.91 -5.67
C LEU A 178 7.81 -2.94 -5.77
N ARG A 179 7.25 -4.00 -6.35
CA ARG A 179 5.80 -4.20 -6.46
C ARG A 179 5.07 -4.23 -5.11
N CYS A 180 5.69 -4.79 -4.07
CA CYS A 180 5.13 -4.83 -2.73
C CYS A 180 5.20 -3.45 -2.07
N ILE A 181 6.33 -2.75 -2.21
CA ILE A 181 6.50 -1.37 -1.72
C ILE A 181 5.47 -0.42 -2.36
N GLN A 182 5.31 -0.48 -3.68
CA GLN A 182 4.30 0.31 -4.40
C GLN A 182 2.87 -0.05 -3.98
N THR A 183 2.58 -1.34 -3.76
CA THR A 183 1.28 -1.77 -3.23
C THR A 183 1.05 -1.17 -1.84
N ALA A 184 2.03 -1.25 -0.94
CA ALA A 184 1.94 -0.73 0.42
C ALA A 184 1.69 0.77 0.45
N SER A 185 2.45 1.54 -0.32
CA SER A 185 2.29 2.99 -0.41
C SER A 185 0.84 3.40 -0.74
N VAL A 186 0.25 2.73 -1.74
CA VAL A 186 -1.13 3.03 -2.18
C VAL A 186 -2.19 2.50 -1.22
N VAL A 187 -1.99 1.31 -0.65
CA VAL A 187 -2.91 0.76 0.36
C VAL A 187 -2.94 1.67 1.59
N ILE A 188 -1.78 2.08 2.10
CA ILE A 188 -1.67 3.00 3.23
C ILE A 188 -2.37 4.32 2.92
N ALA A 189 -2.18 4.87 1.72
CA ALA A 189 -2.87 6.09 1.32
C ALA A 189 -4.40 5.95 1.41
N ALA A 190 -4.96 4.82 0.97
CA ALA A 190 -6.39 4.57 1.12
C ALA A 190 -6.80 4.45 2.60
N LEU A 191 -6.03 3.74 3.43
CA LEU A 191 -6.28 3.57 4.87
C LEU A 191 -6.32 4.93 5.60
N CYS A 192 -5.39 5.82 5.28
CA CYS A 192 -5.19 7.12 5.92
C CYS A 192 -6.01 8.27 5.31
N ALA A 193 -6.75 8.02 4.22
CA ALA A 193 -7.57 9.03 3.59
C ALA A 193 -8.78 9.41 4.44
N SER A 194 -9.20 10.67 4.38
CA SER A 194 -10.50 11.07 4.92
C SER A 194 -11.63 10.24 4.28
N GLU A 195 -12.71 9.98 5.02
CA GLU A 195 -13.84 9.20 4.49
C GLU A 195 -14.44 9.85 3.25
N GLU A 196 -14.68 11.17 3.33
CA GLU A 196 -15.18 11.97 2.23
C GLU A 196 -14.20 11.97 1.04
N GLY A 197 -12.91 12.23 1.28
CA GLY A 197 -11.91 12.31 0.22
C GLY A 197 -11.78 11.01 -0.54
N LEU A 198 -11.70 9.87 0.16
CA LEU A 198 -11.65 8.56 -0.49
C LEU A 198 -12.96 8.26 -1.22
N HIS A 199 -14.11 8.58 -0.62
CA HIS A 199 -15.41 8.36 -1.26
C HIS A 199 -15.51 9.13 -2.58
N VAL A 200 -15.22 10.43 -2.59
CA VAL A 200 -15.24 11.27 -3.79
C VAL A 200 -14.28 10.72 -4.85
N PHE A 201 -13.05 10.39 -4.48
CA PHE A 201 -12.06 9.87 -5.42
C PHE A 201 -12.52 8.56 -6.07
N MET A 202 -13.02 7.63 -5.27
CA MET A 202 -13.49 6.32 -5.74
C MET A 202 -14.77 6.44 -6.59
N THR A 203 -15.66 7.38 -6.27
CA THR A 203 -16.85 7.67 -7.07
C THR A 203 -16.46 8.21 -8.45
N LYS A 204 -15.51 9.16 -8.53
CA LYS A 204 -15.02 9.67 -9.82
C LYS A 204 -14.36 8.59 -10.68
N LEU A 205 -13.61 7.67 -10.07
CA LEU A 205 -13.08 6.49 -10.77
C LEU A 205 -14.20 5.57 -11.28
N GLY A 206 -15.22 5.35 -10.45
CA GLY A 206 -16.42 4.56 -10.79
C GLY A 206 -17.23 5.13 -11.94
N ALA A 207 -17.36 6.45 -11.99
CA ALA A 207 -18.04 7.19 -13.03
C ALA A 207 -17.19 7.35 -14.31
N LEU A 208 -15.94 6.88 -14.32
CA LEU A 208 -14.96 7.08 -15.40
C LEU A 208 -14.68 8.57 -15.70
N GLU A 209 -14.88 9.44 -14.72
CA GLU A 209 -14.52 10.86 -14.81
C GLU A 209 -13.00 11.07 -14.73
N ILE A 210 -12.28 10.11 -14.14
CA ILE A 210 -10.82 10.05 -14.19
C ILE A 210 -10.44 9.06 -15.28
N HIS A 211 -9.87 9.60 -16.37
CA HIS A 211 -9.35 8.76 -17.44
C HIS A 211 -8.14 7.94 -16.94
N PRO A 212 -7.96 6.68 -17.38
CA PRO A 212 -6.85 5.84 -16.92
C PRO A 212 -5.44 6.45 -17.13
N SER A 213 -5.26 7.32 -18.14
CA SER A 213 -3.98 8.02 -18.34
C SER A 213 -3.69 9.10 -17.29
N GLU A 214 -4.73 9.67 -16.68
CA GLU A 214 -4.61 10.69 -15.64
C GLU A 214 -4.55 10.07 -14.25
N PHE A 215 -4.83 8.77 -14.11
CA PHE A 215 -4.99 8.12 -12.83
C PHE A 215 -3.83 8.35 -11.87
N MET A 216 -2.59 8.20 -12.36
CA MET A 216 -1.40 8.34 -11.51
C MET A 216 -1.22 9.79 -11.02
N GLU A 217 -1.52 10.78 -11.86
CA GLU A 217 -1.49 12.19 -11.50
C GLU A 217 -2.58 12.53 -10.48
N ARG A 218 -3.82 12.06 -10.74
CA ARG A 218 -4.95 12.26 -9.82
C ARG A 218 -4.75 11.54 -8.49
N LEU A 219 -4.10 10.38 -8.50
CA LEU A 219 -3.71 9.66 -7.29
C LEU A 219 -2.69 10.49 -6.50
N ALA A 220 -1.66 11.05 -7.15
CA ALA A 220 -0.69 11.92 -6.47
C ALA A 220 -1.36 13.15 -5.84
N GLU A 221 -2.27 13.81 -6.57
CA GLU A 221 -3.09 14.90 -6.03
C GLU A 221 -3.95 14.45 -4.83
N PHE A 222 -4.60 13.30 -4.94
CA PHE A 222 -5.37 12.71 -3.86
C PHE A 222 -4.52 12.46 -2.61
N THR A 223 -3.34 11.85 -2.77
CA THR A 223 -2.43 11.53 -1.66
C THR A 223 -1.81 12.74 -0.99
N SER A 224 -1.75 13.89 -1.67
CA SER A 224 -1.19 15.13 -1.12
C SER A 224 -2.24 15.98 -0.39
N LYS A 225 -3.50 15.96 -0.83
CA LYS A 225 -4.56 16.82 -0.29
C LYS A 225 -5.48 16.13 0.71
N ASN A 226 -5.75 14.84 0.54
CA ASN A 226 -6.84 14.14 1.24
C ASN A 226 -6.37 13.01 2.16
N VAL A 227 -5.06 12.84 2.29
CA VAL A 227 -4.43 11.79 3.09
C VAL A 227 -3.55 12.43 4.15
N VAL A 228 -3.74 12.03 5.41
CA VAL A 228 -2.93 12.50 6.53
C VAL A 228 -2.26 11.28 7.15
N PHE A 229 -0.92 11.29 7.17
CA PHE A 229 -0.15 10.21 7.77
C PHE A 229 0.14 10.53 9.23
N ASP A 230 -0.39 9.72 10.14
CA ASP A 230 -0.24 9.87 11.58
C ASP A 230 0.57 8.68 12.14
N PRO A 231 1.84 8.89 12.55
CA PRO A 231 2.69 7.82 13.07
C PRO A 231 2.25 7.27 14.44
N THR A 232 1.27 7.89 15.09
CA THR A 232 0.66 7.31 16.29
C THR A 232 -0.42 6.27 15.95
N LYS A 233 -0.87 6.25 14.69
CA LYS A 233 -1.99 5.43 14.22
C LYS A 233 -1.57 4.33 13.26
N ILE A 234 -0.50 4.54 12.50
CA ILE A 234 0.00 3.56 11.54
C ILE A 234 1.50 3.72 11.31
N ASN A 235 2.21 2.59 11.33
CA ASN A 235 3.62 2.50 10.94
C ASN A 235 3.80 1.56 9.75
N VAL A 236 4.88 1.77 8.99
CA VAL A 236 5.32 0.84 7.94
C VAL A 236 6.79 0.49 8.07
N SER A 237 7.12 -0.80 7.95
CA SER A 237 8.50 -1.30 7.97
C SER A 237 8.72 -2.36 6.90
N ILE A 238 9.93 -2.44 6.36
CA ILE A 238 10.33 -3.47 5.41
C ILE A 238 10.72 -4.75 6.18
N GLU A 239 10.30 -5.92 5.69
CA GLU A 239 10.60 -7.22 6.28
C GLU A 239 11.10 -8.20 5.20
N TYR A 240 12.37 -8.61 5.30
CA TYR A 240 12.96 -9.54 4.33
C TYR A 240 12.32 -10.93 4.36
N GLY A 241 11.78 -11.34 5.51
CA GLY A 241 11.08 -12.62 5.67
C GLY A 241 9.82 -12.72 4.83
N LEU A 242 9.24 -11.59 4.39
CA LEU A 242 8.08 -11.52 3.51
C LEU A 242 8.44 -11.56 2.01
N CYS A 243 9.72 -11.73 1.67
CA CYS A 243 10.19 -11.88 0.29
C CYS A 243 9.46 -12.99 -0.47
N GLU A 244 9.44 -12.80 -1.80
CA GLU A 244 9.03 -13.82 -2.76
C GLU A 244 9.74 -15.14 -2.47
N ALA A 245 9.13 -16.24 -2.85
CA ALA A 245 9.85 -17.51 -2.88
C ALA A 245 11.00 -17.40 -3.89
N LEU A 246 12.25 -17.45 -3.42
CA LEU A 246 13.42 -17.36 -4.28
C LEU A 246 13.69 -18.72 -4.94
N CYS A 247 12.81 -19.08 -5.88
CA CYS A 247 12.86 -20.33 -6.64
C CYS A 247 12.46 -20.15 -8.11
N GLY A 248 12.82 -21.13 -8.94
CA GLY A 248 12.55 -21.12 -10.39
C GLY A 248 11.07 -21.01 -10.77
N LEU A 249 10.16 -21.34 -9.86
CA LEU A 249 8.71 -21.22 -10.06
C LEU A 249 8.23 -19.76 -9.98
N SER A 250 8.84 -18.95 -9.13
CA SER A 250 8.42 -17.55 -8.91
C SER A 250 9.23 -16.57 -9.75
N ILE A 251 10.52 -16.83 -9.91
CA ILE A 251 11.45 -15.99 -10.66
C ILE A 251 12.18 -16.90 -11.63
N LYS A 252 12.12 -16.58 -12.92
CA LYS A 252 12.77 -17.44 -13.92
C LYS A 252 14.29 -17.36 -13.80
N PRO A 253 15.02 -18.48 -13.86
CA PRO A 253 16.48 -18.49 -13.78
C PRO A 253 17.16 -17.55 -14.77
N GLU A 254 16.58 -17.35 -15.96
CA GLU A 254 17.16 -16.47 -17.00
C GLU A 254 17.23 -14.99 -16.61
N VAL A 255 16.46 -14.58 -15.59
CA VAL A 255 16.36 -13.18 -15.17
C VAL A 255 16.79 -12.97 -13.72
N ILE A 256 17.51 -13.88 -13.08
CA ILE A 256 17.98 -13.62 -11.70
C ILE A 256 19.13 -12.60 -11.68
N PRO A 257 19.32 -11.84 -10.59
CA PRO A 257 20.46 -10.94 -10.44
C PRO A 257 21.77 -11.71 -10.49
N LYS A 258 22.71 -11.28 -11.34
CA LYS A 258 24.07 -11.85 -11.41
C LYS A 258 25.00 -11.33 -10.31
N ASP A 259 24.70 -10.13 -9.83
CA ASP A 259 25.42 -9.43 -8.76
C ASP A 259 24.87 -9.74 -7.36
N GLY A 260 23.78 -10.53 -7.28
CA GLY A 260 23.09 -10.84 -6.03
C GLY A 260 22.20 -9.72 -5.50
N ASN A 261 22.04 -8.60 -6.22
CA ASN A 261 21.24 -7.46 -5.78
C ASN A 261 19.78 -7.62 -6.21
N TRP A 262 18.95 -8.13 -5.30
CA TRP A 262 17.55 -8.46 -5.60
C TRP A 262 16.61 -7.26 -5.69
N PHE A 263 16.94 -6.16 -5.00
CA PHE A 263 16.15 -4.93 -4.95
C PHE A 263 17.08 -3.72 -4.79
N ALA A 264 16.52 -2.52 -4.87
CA ALA A 264 17.22 -1.28 -4.52
C ALA A 264 17.54 -1.22 -3.02
N ASP A 265 18.48 -0.37 -2.62
CA ASP A 265 18.81 -0.20 -1.21
C ASP A 265 17.57 0.13 -0.36
N VAL A 266 17.54 -0.35 0.88
CA VAL A 266 16.40 -0.13 1.79
C VAL A 266 16.03 1.34 1.90
N SER A 267 17.03 2.22 2.03
CA SER A 267 16.81 3.67 2.08
C SER A 267 16.14 4.20 0.82
N GLU A 268 16.46 3.67 -0.37
CA GLU A 268 15.78 4.05 -1.62
C GLU A 268 14.35 3.54 -1.66
N LEU A 269 14.10 2.30 -1.23
CA LEU A 269 12.75 1.73 -1.15
C LEU A 269 11.86 2.52 -0.18
N GLU A 270 12.41 2.94 0.95
CA GLU A 270 11.70 3.76 1.94
C GLU A 270 11.28 5.12 1.40
N THR A 271 11.97 5.68 0.39
CA THR A 271 11.53 6.93 -0.25
C THR A 271 10.21 6.79 -1.00
N LEU A 272 9.83 5.56 -1.38
CA LEU A 272 8.58 5.25 -2.06
C LEU A 272 7.41 5.03 -1.08
N LEU A 273 7.72 4.88 0.21
CA LEU A 273 6.73 4.80 1.27
C LEU A 273 6.37 6.21 1.78
N PRO A 274 5.16 6.41 2.32
CA PRO A 274 4.78 7.69 2.89
C PRO A 274 5.74 8.13 4.00
N GLN A 275 6.34 9.30 3.84
CA GLN A 275 7.28 9.84 4.82
C GLN A 275 6.57 10.15 6.14
N GLY A 276 7.28 10.01 7.26
CA GLY A 276 6.76 10.27 8.60
C GLY A 276 6.19 9.05 9.32
N ILE A 277 5.81 7.99 8.60
CA ILE A 277 5.30 6.73 9.19
C ILE A 277 6.22 5.52 8.95
N VAL A 278 7.35 5.74 8.27
CA VAL A 278 8.38 4.71 8.07
C VAL A 278 9.09 4.48 9.41
N ASP A 279 8.94 3.28 9.96
CA ASP A 279 9.52 2.88 11.23
C ASP A 279 10.83 2.13 10.99
N ARG A 280 11.93 2.88 11.10
CA ARG A 280 13.33 2.41 10.89
C ARG A 280 13.94 1.76 12.12
N PHE A 281 13.29 1.85 13.28
CA PHE A 281 13.80 1.31 14.54
C PHE A 281 13.38 -0.15 14.73
N VAL A 282 12.37 -0.60 13.99
CA VAL A 282 11.97 -2.00 13.96
C VAL A 282 12.96 -2.83 13.18
N GLU A 283 13.67 -3.71 13.89
CA GLU A 283 14.48 -4.75 13.25
C GLU A 283 13.61 -5.77 12.51
N CYS A 284 14.07 -6.25 11.36
CA CYS A 284 13.45 -7.40 10.69
C CYS A 284 13.51 -8.63 11.60
N VAL A 285 12.41 -9.37 11.70
CA VAL A 285 12.38 -10.70 12.33
C VAL A 285 13.23 -11.69 11.53
N TYR A 286 13.28 -11.53 10.21
CA TYR A 286 14.16 -12.29 9.34
C TYR A 286 15.25 -11.34 8.81
N PRO A 287 16.44 -11.28 9.44
CA PRO A 287 17.38 -10.17 9.29
C PRO A 287 18.15 -10.15 7.97
N LYS A 288 18.02 -11.19 7.14
CA LYS A 288 18.75 -11.33 5.88
C LYS A 288 17.80 -11.76 4.77
N LEU A 289 18.16 -11.45 3.54
CA LEU A 289 17.44 -12.00 2.40
C LEU A 289 17.49 -13.54 2.41
N PRO A 290 16.41 -14.25 2.06
CA PRO A 290 16.48 -15.69 1.80
C PRO A 290 17.53 -15.98 0.71
N GLN A 291 18.15 -17.16 0.75
CA GLN A 291 19.12 -17.54 -0.27
C GLN A 291 18.41 -18.22 -1.44
N TRP A 292 18.84 -17.91 -2.65
CA TRP A 292 18.49 -18.67 -3.84
C TRP A 292 19.30 -19.99 -3.87
N GLU A 293 18.74 -21.18 -4.13
CA GLU A 293 17.34 -21.50 -4.46
C GLU A 293 16.59 -22.13 -3.27
N GLU A 294 15.41 -21.60 -2.94
CA GLU A 294 14.56 -22.14 -1.88
C GLU A 294 13.68 -23.30 -2.38
N LYS A 295 13.73 -24.44 -1.70
CA LYS A 295 12.73 -25.50 -1.89
C LYS A 295 11.36 -25.06 -1.40
N GLN A 296 10.28 -25.58 -2.00
CA GLN A 296 8.90 -25.26 -1.60
C GLN A 296 8.64 -25.37 -0.09
N LYS A 297 9.07 -26.49 0.51
CA LYS A 297 8.92 -26.70 1.95
C LYS A 297 9.68 -25.66 2.79
N VAL A 298 10.78 -25.11 2.29
CA VAL A 298 11.62 -24.13 3.00
C VAL A 298 10.94 -22.77 3.01
N TRP A 299 10.57 -22.22 1.85
CA TRP A 299 9.90 -20.92 1.81
C TRP A 299 8.52 -20.95 2.48
N CYS A 300 7.79 -22.07 2.39
CA CYS A 300 6.53 -22.25 3.14
C CYS A 300 6.75 -22.15 4.65
N ARG A 301 7.79 -22.79 5.18
CA ARG A 301 8.14 -22.74 6.61
C ARG A 301 8.60 -21.34 7.01
N ARG A 302 9.44 -20.70 6.20
CA ARG A 302 9.88 -19.31 6.42
C ARG A 302 8.68 -18.38 6.55
N LEU A 303 7.79 -18.35 5.56
CA LEU A 303 6.64 -17.44 5.57
C LEU A 303 5.73 -17.69 6.79
N LYS A 304 5.46 -18.95 7.14
CA LYS A 304 4.71 -19.32 8.36
C LYS A 304 5.39 -18.85 9.64
N SER A 305 6.71 -19.03 9.73
CA SER A 305 7.50 -18.62 10.90
C SER A 305 7.54 -17.10 11.03
N VAL A 306 7.80 -16.38 9.94
CA VAL A 306 7.87 -14.92 9.91
C VAL A 306 6.55 -14.31 10.33
N ILE A 307 5.42 -14.80 9.80
CA ILE A 307 4.09 -14.29 10.18
C ILE A 307 3.82 -14.48 11.68
N ARG A 308 4.15 -15.65 12.24
CA ARG A 308 4.03 -15.90 13.68
C ARG A 308 4.89 -14.94 14.49
N SER A 309 6.18 -14.88 14.17
CA SER A 309 7.13 -14.05 14.89
C SER A 309 6.82 -12.55 14.79
N LEU A 310 6.26 -12.07 13.67
CA LEU A 310 5.76 -10.69 13.56
C LEU A 310 4.53 -10.47 14.43
N ALA A 311 3.59 -11.42 14.46
CA ALA A 311 2.43 -11.37 15.33
C ALA A 311 2.83 -11.33 16.82
N ASP A 312 3.81 -12.15 17.20
CA ASP A 312 4.38 -12.19 18.55
C ASP A 312 5.16 -10.92 18.90
N LYS A 313 5.84 -10.31 17.93
CA LYS A 313 6.61 -9.06 18.12
C LYS A 313 5.69 -7.86 18.36
N PHE A 314 4.48 -7.88 17.81
CA PHE A 314 3.53 -6.76 17.89
C PHE A 314 2.15 -7.22 18.41
N PRO A 315 2.06 -7.81 19.62
CA PRO A 315 0.86 -8.53 20.07
C PRO A 315 -0.38 -7.64 20.24
N ASN A 316 -0.17 -6.34 20.43
CA ASN A 316 -1.23 -5.34 20.61
C ASN A 316 -1.54 -4.54 19.34
N GLU A 317 -0.99 -4.96 18.19
CA GLU A 317 -1.18 -4.28 16.91
C GLU A 317 -1.83 -5.23 15.91
N ASN A 318 -2.86 -4.73 15.21
CA ASN A 318 -3.36 -5.42 14.01
C ASN A 318 -2.41 -5.18 12.84
N LEU A 319 -2.07 -6.25 12.13
CA LEU A 319 -1.01 -6.25 11.13
C LEU A 319 -1.55 -6.38 9.72
N LEU A 320 -0.94 -5.68 8.78
CA LEU A 320 -1.08 -5.90 7.34
C LEU A 320 0.28 -6.32 6.76
N LEU A 321 0.36 -7.53 6.23
CA LEU A 321 1.57 -8.14 5.69
C LEU A 321 1.46 -8.17 4.16
N ILE A 322 2.19 -7.29 3.47
CA ILE A 322 2.15 -7.21 2.00
C ILE A 322 3.30 -8.03 1.40
N THR A 323 2.92 -9.11 0.70
CA THR A 323 3.82 -10.17 0.21
C THR A 323 3.41 -10.66 -1.18
N HIS A 324 3.72 -11.91 -1.52
CA HIS A 324 3.60 -12.53 -2.84
C HIS A 324 2.58 -13.68 -2.87
N ALA A 325 2.49 -14.40 -3.99
CA ALA A 325 1.49 -15.47 -4.19
C ALA A 325 1.68 -16.68 -3.24
N ALA A 326 2.84 -16.77 -2.57
CA ALA A 326 3.19 -17.81 -1.60
C ALA A 326 2.25 -17.90 -0.38
N MET A 327 1.28 -16.99 -0.24
CA MET A 327 0.19 -17.06 0.73
C MET A 327 -0.68 -18.34 0.62
N ALA A 328 -0.64 -19.04 -0.52
CA ALA A 328 -1.31 -20.34 -0.68
C ALA A 328 -0.90 -21.37 0.38
N ALA A 329 0.27 -21.21 1.03
CA ALA A 329 0.76 -22.08 2.09
C ALA A 329 -0.15 -22.18 3.33
N PHE A 330 -1.16 -21.30 3.47
CA PHE A 330 -2.06 -21.21 4.62
C PHE A 330 -3.42 -21.91 4.45
N SER A 331 -3.71 -22.53 3.31
CA SER A 331 -4.95 -23.30 3.16
C SER A 331 -4.92 -24.57 4.03
N LYS A 332 -5.88 -24.71 4.96
CA LYS A 332 -6.03 -25.89 5.85
C LYS A 332 -6.60 -27.11 5.13
N LYS A 333 -7.36 -26.90 4.04
CA LYS A 333 -7.85 -27.98 3.19
C LYS A 333 -6.77 -28.29 2.14
N PRO A 334 -6.68 -29.53 1.63
CA PRO A 334 -5.91 -29.85 0.43
C PRO A 334 -6.59 -29.21 -0.78
N VAL A 335 -6.60 -27.88 -0.80
CA VAL A 335 -7.03 -27.06 -1.91
C VAL A 335 -5.77 -26.81 -2.69
N ILE A 336 -5.74 -27.34 -3.91
CA ILE A 336 -4.77 -26.93 -4.92
C ILE A 336 -5.14 -25.49 -5.27
N VAL A 337 -4.52 -24.53 -4.58
CA VAL A 337 -4.63 -23.12 -4.94
C VAL A 337 -3.71 -22.91 -6.15
N ASP A 338 -4.27 -23.01 -7.35
CA ASP A 338 -3.51 -22.87 -8.60
C ASP A 338 -2.97 -21.44 -8.77
N LYS A 339 -3.76 -20.42 -8.39
CA LYS A 339 -3.34 -19.02 -8.48
C LYS A 339 -4.07 -18.13 -7.48
N VAL A 340 -3.30 -17.31 -6.77
CA VAL A 340 -3.83 -16.44 -5.70
C VAL A 340 -4.43 -15.11 -6.19
N ALA A 341 -4.65 -14.75 -7.46
CA ALA A 341 -5.09 -13.38 -7.88
C ALA A 341 -4.26 -12.20 -7.31
N TYR A 342 -4.24 -11.03 -7.95
CA TYR A 342 -3.53 -9.87 -7.40
C TYR A 342 -4.40 -9.15 -6.37
N CYS A 343 -3.77 -8.52 -5.37
CA CYS A 343 -4.45 -7.82 -4.27
C CYS A 343 -5.44 -8.66 -3.43
N SER A 344 -5.45 -9.97 -3.60
CA SER A 344 -6.16 -10.89 -2.72
C SER A 344 -5.53 -10.88 -1.33
N HIS A 345 -6.36 -11.12 -0.32
CA HIS A 345 -5.92 -11.16 1.06
C HIS A 345 -6.62 -12.26 1.86
N ALA A 346 -5.92 -12.73 2.89
CA ALA A 346 -6.42 -13.62 3.92
C ALA A 346 -6.43 -12.88 5.25
N CYS A 347 -7.48 -13.05 6.05
CA CYS A 347 -7.58 -12.47 7.39
C CYS A 347 -7.46 -13.59 8.42
N LEU A 348 -6.41 -13.52 9.23
CA LEU A 348 -6.13 -14.41 10.35
C LEU A 348 -6.48 -13.68 11.66
N GLN A 349 -6.94 -14.41 12.66
CA GLN A 349 -7.19 -13.89 14.00
C GLN A 349 -6.51 -14.78 15.03
N ARG A 350 -6.09 -14.18 16.15
CA ARG A 350 -5.54 -14.90 17.29
C ARG A 350 -5.82 -14.17 18.60
N SER A 351 -5.77 -14.91 19.71
CA SER A 351 -5.72 -14.28 21.04
C SER A 351 -4.35 -13.65 21.26
N ALA A 352 -4.30 -12.36 21.63
CA ALA A 352 -3.04 -11.70 21.94
C ALA A 352 -2.35 -12.24 23.21
N THR A 353 -3.08 -12.98 24.06
CA THR A 353 -2.55 -13.59 25.29
C THR A 353 -2.03 -15.02 25.12
N SER A 354 -2.22 -15.64 23.94
CA SER A 354 -1.74 -17.00 23.63
C SER A 354 -0.92 -16.98 22.33
N PRO A 355 0.42 -16.89 22.42
CA PRO A 355 1.32 -16.81 21.25
C PRO A 355 1.22 -18.00 20.29
N SER A 356 0.72 -19.14 20.76
CA SER A 356 0.62 -20.40 20.01
C SER A 356 -0.57 -20.49 19.05
N ASP A 357 -1.59 -19.65 19.21
CA ASP A 357 -2.89 -19.84 18.56
C ASP A 357 -3.09 -18.94 17.34
N LEU A 358 -2.21 -19.07 16.33
CA LEU A 358 -2.52 -18.50 15.02
C LEU A 358 -3.63 -19.36 14.38
N GLU A 359 -4.88 -18.96 14.58
CA GLU A 359 -6.03 -19.65 14.01
C GLU A 359 -6.02 -19.53 12.48
N ALA A 360 -6.74 -20.43 11.82
CA ALA A 360 -6.87 -20.37 10.36
C ALA A 360 -7.53 -19.06 9.94
N PRO A 361 -7.51 -18.74 8.63
CA PRO A 361 -8.35 -17.69 8.13
C PRO A 361 -9.80 -17.91 8.56
N ASN A 362 -10.36 -16.97 9.34
CA ASN A 362 -11.77 -17.01 9.74
C ASN A 362 -12.70 -16.63 8.58
N LYS A 363 -12.14 -16.14 7.47
CA LYS A 363 -12.80 -15.89 6.19
C LYS A 363 -12.00 -16.55 5.07
N GLU A 364 -12.70 -17.05 4.05
CA GLU A 364 -12.07 -17.52 2.81
C GLU A 364 -11.13 -16.46 2.23
N ILE A 365 -10.04 -16.89 1.58
CA ILE A 365 -9.12 -15.97 0.89
C ILE A 365 -9.93 -15.23 -0.18
N SER A 366 -10.13 -13.92 0.02
CA SER A 366 -10.86 -13.09 -0.93
C SER A 366 -10.09 -13.06 -2.26
N GLY A 367 -10.68 -13.63 -3.32
CA GLY A 367 -10.09 -13.66 -4.65
C GLY A 367 -9.29 -14.91 -5.03
N CYS A 368 -9.38 -16.02 -4.28
CA CYS A 368 -8.89 -17.31 -4.75
C CYS A 368 -9.80 -17.91 -5.84
N TYR A 369 -9.23 -18.32 -6.97
CA TYR A 369 -9.91 -19.20 -7.93
C TYR A 369 -9.65 -20.65 -7.50
N LEU A 370 -10.71 -21.38 -7.13
CA LEU A 370 -10.67 -22.82 -6.94
C LEU A 370 -10.88 -23.49 -8.31
N LEU A 371 -9.96 -24.33 -8.75
CA LEU A 371 -10.28 -25.33 -9.78
C LEU A 371 -11.04 -26.45 -9.04
N HIS A 372 -12.31 -26.64 -9.39
CA HIS A 372 -13.10 -27.80 -8.96
C HIS A 372 -12.73 -29.03 -9.77
#